data_AF-A0A843CMQ4-F1
#
_entry.id   AF-A0A843CMQ4-F1
#
_cell.length_a   1.000
_cell.length_b   1.000
_cell.length_c   1.000
_cell.angle_alpha   90.00
_cell.angle_beta   90.00
_cell.angle_gamma   90.00
#
_symmetry.space_group_name_H-M   'P 1'
#
loop_
_entity.id
_entity.type
_entity.pdbx_description
1 polymer ?
#
loop_
_entity_poly.entity_id
_entity_poly.type
_entity_poly.pdbx_seq_one_letter_code
_entity_poly.pdbx_strand_id
1 'polypeptide(L)'
;MTSLLLVVWTVIGAIHLGAPLAYFGLMRRLGARRDYNVKQDPIEPGVTVIIPTYNEESVIVKKLSNLIESDYPSDKLEIIVTDGGSKDRTVELAIEFIEHKGLVGRVFTHRERRGKSYDVNMGLAAARYEFICLSDAECMWNKEALRNAVKYLSDPSVGSVTGVHLIEEPGENLSHNIEGSYRGVYRMLRIAESKVYSTPVAEAEIQVFRHRDV
;
A
#
# COMPACT_ATOMS: atom_id res chain seq x y z
N MET A 1 -22.66 -6.21 -48.67
CA MET A 1 -22.85 -5.12 -47.68
C MET A 1 -22.47 -5.64 -46.31
N THR A 2 -21.41 -5.11 -45.70
CA THR A 2 -21.14 -5.34 -44.27
C THR A 2 -22.26 -4.70 -43.45
N SER A 3 -22.80 -5.42 -42.47
CA SER A 3 -23.88 -4.89 -41.64
C SER A 3 -23.34 -3.77 -40.74
N LEU A 4 -24.16 -2.75 -40.46
CA LEU A 4 -23.81 -1.65 -39.55
C LEU A 4 -23.38 -2.20 -38.17
N LEU A 5 -24.05 -3.25 -37.70
CA LEU A 5 -23.72 -3.94 -36.44
C LEU A 5 -22.29 -4.52 -36.44
N LEU A 6 -21.85 -5.12 -37.55
CA LEU A 6 -20.50 -5.66 -37.66
C LEU A 6 -19.45 -4.55 -37.53
N VAL A 7 -19.68 -3.41 -38.20
CA VAL A 7 -18.77 -2.25 -38.12
C VAL A 7 -18.68 -1.72 -36.69
N VAL A 8 -19.83 -1.57 -36.00
CA VAL A 8 -19.87 -1.12 -34.61
C VAL A 8 -19.08 -2.06 -33.69
N TRP A 9 -19.31 -3.38 -33.79
CA TRP A 9 -18.59 -4.35 -32.96
C TRP A 9 -17.09 -4.39 -33.26
N THR A 10 -16.68 -4.25 -34.52
CA THR A 10 -15.26 -4.15 -34.88
C THR A 10 -14.61 -2.90 -34.29
N VAL A 11 -15.28 -1.75 -34.32
CA VAL A 11 -14.75 -0.50 -33.73
C VAL A 11 -14.65 -0.62 -32.21
N ILE A 12 -15.70 -1.13 -31.55
CA ILE A 12 -15.68 -1.34 -30.09
C ILE A 12 -14.54 -2.30 -29.72
N GLY A 13 -14.39 -3.43 -30.42
CA GLY A 13 -13.32 -4.39 -30.17
C GLY A 13 -11.93 -3.79 -30.41
N ALA A 14 -11.77 -3.00 -31.48
CA ALA A 14 -10.52 -2.31 -31.77
C ALA A 14 -10.15 -1.28 -30.69
N ILE A 15 -11.13 -0.58 -30.11
CA ILE A 15 -10.88 0.36 -29.00
C ILE A 15 -10.49 -0.40 -27.74
N HIS A 16 -11.26 -1.44 -27.37
CA HIS A 16 -11.04 -2.20 -26.12
C HIS A 16 -9.72 -2.99 -26.12
N LEU A 17 -9.23 -3.41 -27.29
CA LEU A 17 -7.93 -4.09 -27.41
C LEU A 17 -6.81 -3.12 -27.75
N GLY A 18 -7.05 -2.22 -28.70
CA GLY A 18 -6.03 -1.30 -29.22
C GLY A 18 -5.60 -0.26 -28.20
N ALA A 19 -6.53 0.34 -27.45
CA ALA A 19 -6.17 1.38 -26.49
C ALA A 19 -5.32 0.83 -25.32
N PRO A 20 -5.68 -0.28 -24.64
CA PRO A 20 -4.83 -0.84 -23.59
C PRO A 20 -3.48 -1.34 -24.10
N LEU A 21 -3.42 -1.95 -25.30
CA LEU A 21 -2.15 -2.40 -25.88
C LEU A 21 -1.24 -1.23 -26.27
N ALA A 22 -1.79 -0.16 -26.86
CA ALA A 22 -1.06 1.05 -27.17
C ALA A 22 -0.56 1.74 -25.89
N TYR A 23 -1.40 1.81 -24.86
CA TYR A 23 -1.04 2.34 -23.55
C TYR A 23 0.08 1.54 -22.90
N PHE A 24 -0.05 0.21 -22.85
CA PHE A 24 0.98 -0.69 -22.34
C PHE A 24 2.30 -0.53 -23.10
N GLY A 25 2.27 -0.48 -24.43
CA GLY A 25 3.46 -0.28 -25.26
C GLY A 25 4.13 1.07 -25.00
N LEU A 26 3.35 2.14 -24.88
CA LEU A 26 3.83 3.48 -24.57
C LEU A 26 4.46 3.54 -23.16
N MET A 27 3.75 3.05 -22.14
CA MET A 27 4.24 3.04 -20.76
C MET A 27 5.50 2.18 -20.62
N ARG A 28 5.55 1.00 -21.24
CA ARG A 28 6.75 0.16 -21.27
C ARG A 28 7.94 0.90 -21.88
N ARG A 29 7.74 1.64 -22.97
CA ARG A 29 8.80 2.43 -23.62
C ARG A 29 9.23 3.63 -22.78
N LEU A 30 8.30 4.36 -22.19
CA LEU A 30 8.59 5.56 -21.38
C LEU A 30 9.24 5.17 -20.04
N GLY A 31 8.70 4.19 -19.32
CA GLY A 31 9.20 3.72 -18.04
C GLY A 31 10.61 3.11 -18.11
N ALA A 32 10.99 2.53 -19.27
CA ALA A 32 12.34 2.05 -19.51
C ALA A 32 13.36 3.17 -19.79
N ARG A 33 12.90 4.37 -20.18
CA ARG A 33 13.75 5.51 -20.58
C ARG A 33 13.78 6.65 -19.57
N ARG A 34 12.90 6.62 -18.57
CA ARG A 34 12.79 7.64 -17.53
C ARG A 34 13.24 7.10 -16.19
N ASP A 35 13.84 7.98 -15.41
CA ASP A 35 14.01 7.81 -13.98
C ASP A 35 12.91 8.57 -13.24
N TYR A 36 12.77 8.33 -11.93
CA TYR A 36 11.77 9.04 -11.12
C TYR A 36 12.03 10.55 -11.06
N ASN A 37 13.29 10.98 -11.22
CA ASN A 37 13.70 12.39 -11.18
C ASN A 37 13.19 13.16 -9.94
N VAL A 38 13.30 12.52 -8.78
CA VAL A 38 12.97 13.09 -7.45
C VAL A 38 14.11 12.81 -6.48
N LYS A 39 14.22 13.63 -5.44
CA LYS A 39 15.16 13.40 -4.34
C LYS A 39 14.84 12.12 -3.58
N GLN A 40 15.88 11.47 -3.09
CA GLN A 40 15.81 10.22 -2.33
C GLN A 40 16.79 10.27 -1.15
N ASP A 41 16.79 11.38 -0.43
CA ASP A 41 17.69 11.58 0.69
C ASP A 41 17.34 10.60 1.83
N PRO A 42 18.34 10.01 2.50
CA PRO A 42 18.12 9.07 3.60
C PRO A 42 17.63 9.83 4.84
N ILE A 43 16.34 10.12 4.88
CA ILE A 43 15.65 10.74 6.01
C ILE A 43 15.00 9.69 6.90
N GLU A 44 14.85 10.02 8.18
CA GLU A 44 14.14 9.21 9.17
C GLU A 44 13.23 10.13 10.02
N PRO A 45 12.14 10.67 9.45
CA PRO A 45 11.16 11.41 10.23
C PRO A 45 10.38 10.50 11.19
N GLY A 46 9.63 11.09 12.10
CA GLY A 46 8.59 10.34 12.80
C GLY A 46 7.51 9.87 11.84
N VAL A 47 7.04 8.62 11.98
CA VAL A 47 5.99 8.02 11.15
C VAL A 47 4.92 7.39 12.04
N THR A 48 3.66 7.70 11.77
CA THR A 48 2.51 7.00 12.35
C THR A 48 2.03 5.91 11.40
N VAL A 49 2.15 4.65 11.81
CA VAL A 49 1.62 3.49 11.08
C VAL A 49 0.20 3.20 11.55
N ILE A 50 -0.78 3.31 10.65
CA ILE A 50 -2.19 3.03 10.92
C ILE A 50 -2.53 1.65 10.36
N ILE A 51 -3.06 0.78 11.22
CA ILE A 51 -3.42 -0.60 10.91
C ILE A 51 -4.92 -0.79 11.17
N PRO A 52 -5.78 -0.67 10.14
CA PRO A 52 -7.19 -1.01 10.28
C PRO A 52 -7.39 -2.53 10.38
N THR A 53 -8.19 -2.98 11.34
CA THR A 53 -8.43 -4.39 11.63
C THR A 53 -9.93 -4.71 11.71
N TYR A 54 -10.29 -5.93 11.28
CA TYR A 54 -11.58 -6.55 11.54
C TYR A 54 -11.44 -8.07 11.48
N ASN A 55 -11.52 -8.74 12.63
CA ASN A 55 -11.30 -10.17 12.82
C ASN A 55 -9.92 -10.67 12.30
N GLU A 56 -8.84 -10.07 12.80
CA GLU A 56 -7.44 -10.30 12.42
C GLU A 56 -6.63 -11.01 13.51
N GLU A 57 -7.25 -11.77 14.42
CA GLU A 57 -6.56 -12.39 15.57
C GLU A 57 -5.40 -13.30 15.14
N SER A 58 -5.52 -13.91 13.95
CA SER A 58 -4.54 -14.85 13.41
C SER A 58 -3.25 -14.18 12.90
N VAL A 59 -3.28 -12.87 12.61
CA VAL A 59 -2.17 -12.15 11.98
C VAL A 59 -1.70 -10.92 12.76
N ILE A 60 -2.54 -10.31 13.62
CA ILE A 60 -2.23 -9.03 14.26
C ILE A 60 -0.93 -9.05 15.08
N VAL A 61 -0.69 -10.12 15.85
CA VAL A 61 0.56 -10.26 16.63
C VAL A 61 1.78 -10.37 15.71
N LYS A 62 1.66 -11.11 14.60
CA LYS A 62 2.75 -11.25 13.61
C LYS A 62 3.02 -9.91 12.94
N LYS A 63 1.98 -9.15 12.62
CA LYS A 63 2.11 -7.83 12.01
C LYS A 63 2.81 -6.84 12.93
N LEU A 64 2.38 -6.76 14.19
CA LEU A 64 3.02 -5.87 15.16
C LEU A 64 4.49 -6.28 15.40
N SER A 65 4.78 -7.58 15.44
CA SER A 65 6.16 -8.08 15.50
C SER A 65 6.98 -7.66 14.28
N ASN A 66 6.42 -7.81 13.07
CA ASN A 66 7.06 -7.41 11.81
C ASN A 66 7.41 -5.91 11.77
N LEU A 67 6.58 -5.04 12.35
CA LEU A 67 6.88 -3.61 12.44
C LEU A 67 8.03 -3.30 13.40
N ILE A 68 8.09 -3.98 14.56
CA ILE A 68 9.20 -3.83 15.52
C ILE A 68 10.51 -4.33 14.91
N GLU A 69 10.45 -5.40 14.12
CA GLU A 69 11.61 -5.99 13.45
C GLU A 69 12.07 -5.21 12.22
N SER A 70 11.37 -4.11 11.84
CA SER A 70 11.81 -3.25 10.75
C SER A 70 13.06 -2.47 11.13
N ASP A 71 13.87 -2.12 10.12
CA ASP A 71 15.10 -1.37 10.29
C ASP A 71 14.84 0.14 10.44
N TYR A 72 13.70 0.55 11.00
CA TYR A 72 13.34 1.94 11.24
C TYR A 72 13.43 2.27 12.74
N PRO A 73 13.90 3.47 13.16
CA PRO A 73 14.06 3.77 14.58
C PRO A 73 12.75 3.68 15.36
N SER A 74 12.72 2.84 16.40
CA SER A 74 11.51 2.54 17.16
C SER A 74 10.95 3.75 17.93
N ASP A 75 11.82 4.67 18.34
CA ASP A 75 11.44 5.95 18.97
C ASP A 75 10.74 6.93 18.01
N LYS A 76 10.88 6.69 16.70
CA LYS A 76 10.25 7.45 15.62
C LYS A 76 9.05 6.75 15.00
N LEU A 77 8.64 5.60 15.53
CA LEU A 77 7.45 4.89 15.09
C LEU A 77 6.32 5.05 16.10
N GLU A 78 5.18 5.50 15.61
CA GLU A 78 3.91 5.39 16.33
C GLU A 78 3.05 4.33 15.65
N ILE A 79 2.47 3.42 16.43
CA ILE A 79 1.58 2.38 15.90
C ILE A 79 0.15 2.65 16.36
N ILE A 80 -0.76 2.86 15.43
CA ILE A 80 -2.19 3.01 15.71
C ILE A 80 -2.94 1.83 15.11
N VAL A 81 -3.53 0.99 15.96
CA VAL A 81 -4.46 -0.05 15.52
C VAL A 81 -5.87 0.49 15.64
N THR A 82 -6.65 0.42 14.57
CA THR A 82 -8.06 0.84 14.57
C THR A 82 -8.94 -0.35 14.23
N ASP A 83 -9.91 -0.66 15.08
CA ASP A 83 -10.69 -1.87 14.97
C ASP A 83 -12.18 -1.58 14.70
N GLY A 84 -12.68 -2.19 13.61
CA GLY A 84 -14.04 -2.01 13.10
C GLY A 84 -15.13 -2.81 13.80
N GLY A 85 -14.92 -3.24 15.04
CA GLY A 85 -15.86 -4.05 15.83
C GLY A 85 -15.62 -5.56 15.66
N SER A 86 -14.37 -5.98 15.78
CA SER A 86 -13.97 -7.39 15.80
C SER A 86 -14.70 -8.18 16.88
N LYS A 87 -15.02 -9.44 16.58
CA LYS A 87 -15.68 -10.38 17.50
C LYS A 87 -14.74 -11.42 18.08
N ASP A 88 -13.52 -11.46 17.57
CA ASP A 88 -12.46 -12.36 17.97
C ASP A 88 -11.48 -11.64 18.92
N ARG A 89 -10.30 -12.23 19.16
CA ARG A 89 -9.33 -11.67 20.11
C ARG A 89 -8.43 -10.58 19.52
N THR A 90 -8.73 -10.04 18.33
CA THR A 90 -7.87 -9.05 17.65
C THR A 90 -7.48 -7.87 18.55
N VAL A 91 -8.47 -7.24 19.18
CA VAL A 91 -8.27 -6.03 20.01
C VAL A 91 -7.47 -6.36 21.26
N GLU A 92 -7.83 -7.45 21.95
CA GLU A 92 -7.13 -7.96 23.13
C GLU A 92 -5.64 -8.19 22.83
N LEU A 93 -5.36 -8.95 21.76
CA LEU A 93 -3.99 -9.28 21.35
C LEU A 93 -3.17 -8.05 20.94
N ALA A 94 -3.79 -7.06 20.28
CA ALA A 94 -3.12 -5.82 19.91
C ALA A 94 -2.74 -4.99 21.14
N ILE A 95 -3.65 -4.87 22.12
CA ILE A 95 -3.41 -4.14 23.38
C ILE A 95 -2.29 -4.82 24.17
N GLU A 96 -2.43 -6.12 24.42
CA GLU A 96 -1.43 -6.91 25.18
C GLU A 96 -0.04 -6.78 24.56
N PHE A 97 0.06 -6.85 23.24
CA PHE A 97 1.34 -6.77 22.55
C PHE A 97 1.98 -5.37 22.66
N ILE A 98 1.21 -4.31 22.45
CA ILE A 98 1.70 -2.92 22.56
C ILE A 98 2.19 -2.63 23.97
N GLU A 99 1.42 -3.02 24.99
CA GLU A 99 1.77 -2.82 26.41
C GLU A 99 3.01 -3.62 26.80
N HIS A 100 3.05 -4.92 26.47
CA HIS A 100 4.17 -5.79 26.82
C HIS A 100 5.49 -5.38 26.16
N LYS A 101 5.45 -4.86 24.92
CA LYS A 101 6.63 -4.39 24.19
C LYS A 101 6.99 -2.93 24.49
N GLY A 102 6.17 -2.20 25.24
CA GLY A 102 6.40 -0.79 25.56
C GLY A 102 6.43 0.11 24.33
N LEU A 103 5.62 -0.20 23.31
CA LEU A 103 5.58 0.58 22.06
C LEU A 103 4.84 1.88 22.27
N VAL A 104 5.23 2.91 21.51
CA VAL A 104 4.41 4.11 21.36
C VAL A 104 3.23 3.75 20.45
N GLY A 105 2.15 3.23 21.04
CA GLY A 105 1.00 2.79 20.26
C GLY A 105 -0.33 2.90 20.99
N ARG A 106 -1.41 2.95 20.21
CA ARG A 106 -2.79 3.09 20.69
C ARG A 106 -3.69 2.17 19.90
N VAL A 107 -4.69 1.61 20.58
CA VAL A 107 -5.76 0.82 19.95
C VAL A 107 -7.06 1.59 20.10
N PHE A 108 -7.73 1.85 18.99
CA PHE A 108 -9.07 2.46 18.97
C PHE A 108 -10.07 1.46 18.43
N THR A 109 -11.24 1.39 19.06
CA THR A 109 -12.32 0.49 18.63
C THR A 109 -13.64 1.24 18.62
N HIS A 110 -14.55 0.80 17.75
CA HIS A 110 -15.94 1.24 17.76
C HIS A 110 -16.86 0.04 17.50
N ARG A 111 -18.13 0.17 17.89
CA ARG A 111 -19.05 -0.97 18.02
C ARG A 111 -19.62 -1.47 16.69
N GLU A 112 -19.67 -0.63 15.66
CA GLU A 112 -20.40 -0.91 14.42
C GLU A 112 -19.46 -0.86 13.23
N ARG A 113 -19.41 -1.91 12.42
CA ARG A 113 -18.57 -1.92 11.23
C ARG A 113 -18.98 -0.82 10.24
N ARG A 114 -18.14 0.23 10.14
CA ARG A 114 -18.34 1.40 9.27
C ARG A 114 -17.42 1.42 8.04
N GLY A 115 -16.63 0.37 7.87
CA GLY A 115 -15.73 0.18 6.75
C GLY A 115 -14.35 0.78 6.98
N LYS A 116 -13.36 0.29 6.23
CA LYS A 116 -11.93 0.60 6.37
C LYS A 116 -11.63 2.10 6.36
N SER A 117 -12.31 2.88 5.51
CA SER A 117 -12.09 4.34 5.45
C SER A 117 -12.44 5.05 6.74
N TYR A 118 -13.46 4.58 7.47
CA TYR A 118 -13.81 5.13 8.78
C TYR A 118 -12.69 4.84 9.80
N ASP A 119 -12.19 3.62 9.80
CA ASP A 119 -11.10 3.17 10.68
C ASP A 119 -9.81 3.97 10.41
N VAL A 120 -9.44 4.12 9.12
CA VAL A 120 -8.30 4.95 8.70
C VAL A 120 -8.47 6.40 9.14
N ASN A 121 -9.64 7.01 8.95
CA ASN A 121 -9.90 8.39 9.37
C ASN A 121 -9.80 8.55 10.90
N MET A 122 -10.24 7.55 11.66
CA MET A 122 -10.09 7.51 13.11
C MET A 122 -8.60 7.50 13.50
N GLY A 123 -7.79 6.70 12.81
CA GLY A 123 -6.34 6.65 13.01
C GLY A 123 -5.66 7.97 12.64
N LEU A 124 -6.05 8.58 11.52
CA LEU A 124 -5.54 9.87 11.05
C LEU A 124 -5.80 10.99 12.07
N ALA A 125 -7.01 11.05 12.63
CA ALA A 125 -7.36 12.05 13.64
C ALA A 125 -6.54 11.92 14.93
N ALA A 126 -6.03 10.73 15.22
CA ALA A 126 -5.21 10.45 16.39
C ALA A 126 -3.70 10.58 16.12
N ALA A 127 -3.26 10.54 14.86
CA ALA A 127 -1.86 10.47 14.49
C ALA A 127 -1.03 11.67 14.98
N ARG A 128 0.15 11.39 15.54
CA ARG A 128 1.06 12.40 16.09
C ARG A 128 2.02 12.97 15.06
N TYR A 129 2.48 12.14 14.13
CA TYR A 129 3.55 12.51 13.22
C TYR A 129 3.05 13.11 11.91
N GLU A 130 3.91 13.89 11.24
CA GLU A 130 3.63 14.46 9.92
C GLU A 130 3.51 13.37 8.86
N PHE A 131 4.25 12.26 8.98
CA PHE A 131 4.21 11.18 7.99
C PHE A 131 3.29 10.07 8.47
N ILE A 132 2.34 9.71 7.62
CA ILE A 132 1.39 8.63 7.84
C ILE A 132 1.76 7.47 6.95
N CYS A 133 1.75 6.26 7.50
CA CYS A 133 1.83 5.03 6.75
C CYS A 133 0.59 4.19 6.97
N LEU A 134 -0.17 3.89 5.92
CA LEU A 134 -1.23 2.88 5.99
C LEU A 134 -0.61 1.51 5.78
N SER A 135 -1.11 0.54 6.54
CA SER A 135 -0.72 -0.86 6.41
C SER A 135 -1.88 -1.78 6.72
N ASP A 136 -2.07 -2.78 5.88
CA ASP A 136 -3.00 -3.87 6.17
C ASP A 136 -2.39 -4.84 7.20
N ALA A 137 -3.27 -5.48 7.99
CA ALA A 137 -2.88 -6.35 9.10
C ALA A 137 -2.23 -7.66 8.61
N GLU A 138 -2.62 -8.14 7.44
CA GLU A 138 -2.12 -9.37 6.83
C GLU A 138 -0.80 -9.18 6.06
N CYS A 139 -0.38 -7.93 5.83
CA CYS A 139 0.75 -7.62 4.96
C CYS A 139 2.05 -7.46 5.74
N MET A 140 2.97 -8.42 5.56
CA MET A 140 4.29 -8.38 6.16
C MET A 140 5.28 -7.61 5.28
N TRP A 141 6.08 -6.77 5.90
CA TRP A 141 7.07 -5.94 5.23
C TRP A 141 8.45 -6.53 5.30
N ASN A 142 9.24 -6.32 4.25
CA ASN A 142 10.70 -6.40 4.36
C ASN A 142 11.19 -5.36 5.36
N LYS A 143 12.29 -5.65 6.06
CA LYS A 143 12.79 -4.81 7.16
C LYS A 143 13.06 -3.36 6.74
N GLU A 144 13.51 -3.17 5.50
CA GLU A 144 13.88 -1.87 4.95
C GLU A 144 12.70 -1.17 4.25
N ALA A 145 11.50 -1.78 4.18
CA ALA A 145 10.40 -1.29 3.36
C ALA A 145 10.00 0.15 3.70
N LEU A 146 9.80 0.44 4.99
CA LEU A 146 9.40 1.79 5.42
C LEU A 146 10.52 2.81 5.16
N ARG A 147 11.77 2.48 5.51
CA ARG A 147 12.95 3.31 5.23
C ARG A 147 13.08 3.62 3.73
N ASN A 148 12.84 2.62 2.89
CA ASN A 148 12.86 2.75 1.43
C ASN A 148 11.70 3.57 0.88
N ALA A 149 10.54 3.57 1.52
CA ALA A 149 9.42 4.40 1.11
C ALA A 149 9.64 5.88 1.49
N VAL A 150 10.04 6.13 2.74
CA VAL A 150 10.10 7.48 3.31
C VAL A 150 11.19 8.34 2.63
N LYS A 151 12.28 7.76 2.14
CA LYS A 151 13.33 8.52 1.42
C LYS A 151 12.78 9.30 0.21
N TYR A 152 11.78 8.79 -0.50
CA TYR A 152 11.20 9.49 -1.66
C TYR A 152 10.39 10.73 -1.23
N LEU A 153 9.89 10.75 0.00
CA LEU A 153 9.19 11.90 0.58
C LEU A 153 10.15 13.00 1.06
N SER A 154 11.47 12.80 0.94
CA SER A 154 12.45 13.89 1.08
C SER A 154 12.28 14.95 -0.01
N ASP A 155 11.72 14.59 -1.17
CA ASP A 155 11.33 15.54 -2.19
C ASP A 155 9.96 16.16 -1.84
N PRO A 156 9.88 17.49 -1.67
CA PRO A 156 8.60 18.16 -1.43
C PRO A 156 7.57 17.97 -2.55
N SER A 157 7.98 17.62 -3.77
CA SER A 157 7.05 17.37 -4.88
C SER A 157 6.36 16.01 -4.83
N VAL A 158 6.85 15.07 -4.01
CA VAL A 158 6.26 13.73 -3.87
C VAL A 158 5.23 13.76 -2.76
N GLY A 159 3.94 13.61 -3.08
CA GLY A 159 2.85 13.62 -2.09
C GLY A 159 2.61 12.28 -1.41
N SER A 160 2.80 11.17 -2.13
CA SER A 160 2.60 9.81 -1.59
C SER A 160 3.53 8.80 -2.27
N VAL A 161 3.88 7.76 -1.52
CA VAL A 161 4.70 6.63 -1.93
C VAL A 161 3.97 5.35 -1.55
N THR A 162 4.02 4.34 -2.41
CA THR A 162 3.35 3.06 -2.19
C THR A 162 4.29 1.93 -2.62
N GLY A 163 4.12 0.76 -2.01
CA GLY A 163 4.93 -0.42 -2.30
C GLY A 163 4.54 -1.15 -3.58
N VAL A 164 5.26 -2.24 -3.80
CA VAL A 164 4.91 -3.27 -4.78
C VAL A 164 4.70 -4.58 -4.04
N HIS A 165 3.53 -5.17 -4.21
CA HIS A 165 3.26 -6.51 -3.69
C HIS A 165 4.19 -7.54 -4.34
N LEU A 166 4.94 -8.29 -3.53
CA LEU A 166 5.77 -9.40 -3.99
C LEU A 166 5.06 -10.70 -3.60
N ILE A 167 4.87 -11.59 -4.57
CA ILE A 167 4.41 -12.95 -4.29
C ILE A 167 5.65 -13.77 -3.92
N GLU A 168 5.61 -14.47 -2.78
CA GLU A 168 6.64 -15.41 -2.37
C GLU A 168 6.65 -16.64 -3.30
N GLU A 169 7.74 -16.76 -4.08
CA GLU A 169 8.09 -17.84 -5.03
C GLU A 169 7.03 -18.21 -6.11
N PRO A 170 7.42 -18.67 -7.31
CA PRO A 170 6.46 -19.21 -8.25
C PRO A 170 5.91 -20.54 -7.70
N GLY A 171 4.67 -20.53 -7.23
CA GLY A 171 3.94 -21.75 -6.90
C GLY A 171 3.83 -22.69 -8.12
N GLU A 172 3.85 -23.99 -7.87
CA GLU A 172 3.87 -25.04 -8.92
C GLU A 172 2.62 -25.06 -9.83
N ASN A 173 1.57 -24.29 -9.48
CA ASN A 173 0.26 -24.35 -10.12
C ASN A 173 0.02 -23.21 -11.13
N LEU A 174 -0.70 -23.52 -12.21
CA LEU A 174 -1.01 -22.60 -13.31
C LEU A 174 -1.62 -21.26 -12.84
N SER A 175 -2.56 -21.30 -11.87
CA SER A 175 -3.20 -20.10 -11.34
C SER A 175 -2.21 -19.11 -10.73
N HIS A 176 -1.19 -19.64 -10.04
CA HIS A 176 -0.14 -18.84 -9.40
C HIS A 176 0.73 -18.14 -10.45
N ASN A 177 1.07 -18.85 -11.53
CA ASN A 177 1.85 -18.29 -12.63
C ASN A 177 1.09 -17.20 -13.42
N ILE A 178 -0.22 -17.37 -13.58
CA ILE A 178 -1.09 -16.36 -14.19
C ILE A 178 -1.15 -15.10 -13.30
N GLU A 179 -1.33 -15.28 -11.98
CA GLU A 179 -1.33 -14.15 -11.04
C GLU A 179 0.00 -13.39 -11.06
N GLY A 180 1.12 -14.10 -11.01
CA GLY A 180 2.45 -13.49 -11.09
C GLY A 180 2.65 -12.69 -12.38
N SER A 181 2.20 -13.22 -13.52
CA SER A 181 2.27 -12.54 -14.81
C SER A 181 1.40 -11.27 -14.84
N TYR A 182 0.17 -11.38 -14.33
CA TYR A 182 -0.76 -10.27 -14.21
C TYR A 182 -0.19 -9.15 -13.32
N ARG A 183 0.31 -9.50 -12.13
CA ARG A 183 0.94 -8.54 -11.22
C ARG A 183 2.22 -7.95 -11.80
N GLY A 184 2.98 -8.71 -12.59
CA GLY A 184 4.16 -8.21 -13.30
C GLY A 184 3.82 -7.09 -14.29
N VAL A 185 2.76 -7.26 -15.08
CA VAL A 185 2.23 -6.23 -15.99
C VAL A 185 1.76 -5.00 -15.20
N TYR A 186 1.00 -5.22 -14.13
CA TYR A 186 0.49 -4.15 -13.28
C TYR A 186 1.61 -3.34 -12.63
N ARG A 187 2.61 -4.02 -12.06
CA ARG A 187 3.81 -3.41 -11.47
C ARG A 187 4.57 -2.57 -12.50
N MET A 188 4.72 -3.08 -13.72
CA MET A 188 5.40 -2.35 -14.79
C MET A 188 4.67 -1.05 -15.12
N LEU A 189 3.34 -1.11 -15.29
CA LEU A 189 2.52 0.07 -15.58
C LEU A 189 2.63 1.10 -14.46
N ARG A 190 2.44 0.70 -13.20
CA ARG A 190 2.53 1.62 -12.04
C ARG A 190 3.89 2.29 -11.92
N ILE A 191 4.98 1.55 -12.12
CA ILE A 191 6.33 2.12 -12.11
C ILE A 191 6.52 3.10 -13.28
N ALA A 192 6.07 2.73 -14.48
CA ALA A 192 6.18 3.58 -15.66
C ALA A 192 5.39 4.89 -15.50
N GLU A 193 4.16 4.81 -15.00
CA GLU A 193 3.31 5.97 -14.70
C GLU A 193 3.95 6.87 -13.65
N SER A 194 4.47 6.30 -12.55
CA SER A 194 5.16 7.04 -11.50
C SER A 194 6.42 7.75 -12.00
N LYS A 195 7.16 7.16 -12.94
CA LYS A 195 8.30 7.81 -13.62
C LYS A 195 7.88 8.87 -14.63
N VAL A 196 6.65 8.81 -15.14
CA VAL A 196 6.12 9.83 -16.04
C VAL A 196 5.60 11.02 -15.25
N TYR A 197 4.84 10.76 -14.20
CA TYR A 197 4.30 11.76 -13.28
C TYR A 197 3.81 11.13 -11.97
N SER A 198 2.78 10.28 -12.03
CA SER A 198 2.21 9.56 -10.88
C SER A 198 1.39 8.37 -11.36
N THR A 199 1.39 7.27 -10.61
CA THR A 199 0.40 6.20 -10.81
C THR A 199 -0.92 6.54 -10.09
N PRO A 200 -2.08 6.27 -10.71
CA PRO A 200 -3.38 6.46 -10.04
C PRO A 200 -3.70 5.32 -9.06
N VAL A 201 -2.83 4.32 -8.95
CA VAL A 201 -3.03 3.17 -8.06
C VAL A 201 -2.01 3.21 -6.93
N ALA A 202 -2.51 3.39 -5.70
CA ALA A 202 -1.80 3.04 -4.49
C ALA A 202 -2.30 1.68 -3.97
N GLU A 203 -1.38 0.89 -3.41
CA GLU A 203 -1.75 -0.32 -2.69
C GLU A 203 -1.53 -0.08 -1.19
N ALA A 204 -2.47 -0.56 -0.37
CA ALA A 204 -2.57 -0.26 1.05
C ALA A 204 -1.68 -1.18 1.92
N GLU A 205 -1.00 -2.15 1.32
CA GLU A 205 0.00 -2.97 2.01
C GLU A 205 1.08 -2.07 2.62
N ILE A 206 1.51 -1.05 1.87
CA ILE A 206 2.30 0.07 2.39
C ILE A 206 2.00 1.32 1.55
N GLN A 207 1.43 2.34 2.17
CA GLN A 207 1.24 3.66 1.56
C GLN A 207 1.66 4.74 2.54
N VAL A 208 2.67 5.53 2.18
CA VAL A 208 3.19 6.63 2.99
C VAL A 208 2.83 7.97 2.35
N PHE A 209 2.39 8.94 3.15
CA PHE A 209 2.08 10.30 2.70
C PHE A 209 2.23 11.30 3.85
N ARG A 210 2.14 12.60 3.56
CA ARG A 210 2.12 13.63 4.63
C ARG A 210 0.69 13.84 5.10
N HIS A 211 0.51 13.89 6.42
CA HIS A 211 -0.77 14.10 7.09
C HIS A 211 -1.51 15.32 6.56
N ARG A 212 -0.80 16.44 6.36
CA ARG A 212 -1.38 17.69 5.84
C ARG A 212 -2.00 17.60 4.44
N ASP A 213 -1.73 16.53 3.70
CA ASP A 213 -2.21 16.35 2.33
C ASP A 213 -3.59 15.64 2.28
N VAL A 214 -4.16 15.25 3.45
CA VAL A 214 -5.47 14.57 3.57
C VAL A 214 -6.44 15.21 4.56
#